data_AF-A0A820MRD7-F1
#
_entry.id   AF-A0A820MRD7-F1
#
_cell.length_a   1.000
_cell.length_b   1.000
_cell.length_c   1.000
_cell.angle_alpha   90.00
_cell.angle_beta   90.00
_cell.angle_gamma   90.00
#
_symmetry.space_group_name_H-M   'P 1'
#
loop_
_entity.id
_entity.type
_entity.pdbx_description
1 polymer ?
#
loop_
_entity_poly.entity_id
_entity_poly.type
_entity_poly.pdbx_seq_one_letter_code
_entity_poly.pdbx_strand_id
1 'polypeptide(L)'
;INHRKLLDAIFTVCGVPDKLFRSLSSTIDKLDKIPWDIVRNEMINEKGLSPETADRIWGYVQMHGNADLINQLRNDSQLTSQKLAIEALNDLELLFRYLALFNVTDKIVFNLKLARGLDYYTGVIFEAVLTQY
;
A
#
# COMPACT_ATOMS: atom_id res chain seq x y z
N ILE A 1 -1.90 -9.22 -0.26
CA ILE A 1 -2.22 -8.63 1.06
C ILE A 1 -1.59 -7.24 1.16
N ASN A 2 -2.15 -6.37 2.01
CA ASN A 2 -1.65 -5.05 2.39
C ASN A 2 -2.25 -4.64 3.75
N HIS A 3 -2.02 -3.41 4.22
CA HIS A 3 -2.56 -2.90 5.47
C HIS A 3 -3.05 -1.45 5.33
N ARG A 4 -4.27 -1.14 5.80
CA ARG A 4 -4.89 0.19 5.69
C ARG A 4 -4.03 1.29 6.31
N LYS A 5 -3.61 1.09 7.56
CA LYS A 5 -2.75 2.06 8.28
C LYS A 5 -1.43 2.34 7.55
N LEU A 6 -0.91 1.37 6.78
CA LEU A 6 0.32 1.55 6.03
C LEU A 6 0.10 2.46 4.82
N LEU A 7 -1.01 2.28 4.09
CA LEU A 7 -1.40 3.18 3.00
C LEU A 7 -1.58 4.62 3.49
N ASP A 8 -2.30 4.80 4.60
CA ASP A 8 -2.51 6.12 5.18
C ASP A 8 -1.17 6.77 5.57
N ALA A 9 -0.26 6.01 6.19
CA ALA A 9 1.07 6.49 6.51
C ALA A 9 1.90 6.86 5.28
N ILE A 10 1.84 6.06 4.20
CA ILE A 10 2.51 6.35 2.91
C ILE A 10 2.00 7.68 2.35
N PHE A 11 0.69 7.92 2.37
CA PHE A 11 0.11 9.18 1.89
C PHE A 11 0.54 10.37 2.75
N THR A 12 0.55 10.21 4.07
CA THR A 12 1.05 11.24 4.99
C THR A 12 2.50 11.62 4.68
N VAL A 13 3.41 10.66 4.55
CA VAL A 13 4.83 10.97 4.27
C VAL A 13 5.03 11.56 2.88
N CYS A 14 4.20 11.19 1.91
CA CYS A 14 4.20 11.79 0.58
C CYS A 14 3.66 13.23 0.55
N GLY A 15 3.08 13.74 1.65
CA GLY A 15 2.54 15.09 1.73
C GLY A 15 1.13 15.22 1.17
N VAL A 16 0.38 14.12 1.11
CA VAL A 16 -1.03 14.14 0.69
C VAL A 16 -1.88 14.72 1.83
N PRO A 17 -2.80 15.64 1.56
CA PRO A 17 -3.79 16.06 2.54
C PRO A 17 -4.74 14.92 2.94
N ASP A 18 -4.99 14.73 4.24
CA ASP A 18 -5.84 13.65 4.78
C ASP A 18 -7.22 13.54 4.11
N LYS A 19 -7.82 14.68 3.76
CA LYS A 19 -9.11 14.74 3.05
C LYS A 19 -9.11 14.02 1.70
N LEU A 20 -7.94 13.81 1.10
CA LEU A 20 -7.77 13.12 -0.17
C LEU A 20 -7.45 11.63 -0.01
N PHE A 21 -7.22 11.11 1.20
CA PHE A 21 -6.76 9.73 1.38
C PHE A 21 -7.72 8.70 0.78
N ARG A 22 -9.03 8.89 0.99
CA ARG A 22 -10.05 7.99 0.44
C ARG A 22 -10.09 8.04 -1.08
N SER A 23 -10.15 9.24 -1.66
CA SER A 23 -10.19 9.38 -3.12
C SER A 23 -8.89 8.88 -3.74
N LEU A 24 -7.74 9.13 -3.12
CA LEU A 24 -6.44 8.67 -3.59
C LEU A 24 -6.33 7.14 -3.54
N SER A 25 -6.83 6.52 -2.47
CA SER A 25 -6.89 5.05 -2.39
C SER A 25 -7.69 4.47 -3.55
N SER A 26 -8.82 5.09 -3.92
CA SER A 26 -9.62 4.67 -5.08
C SER A 26 -8.87 4.80 -6.41
N THR A 27 -7.95 5.75 -6.53
CA THR A 27 -7.12 5.92 -7.74
C THR A 27 -5.96 4.93 -7.80
N ILE A 28 -5.35 4.65 -6.66
CA ILE A 28 -4.36 3.57 -6.52
C ILE A 28 -4.97 2.21 -6.85
N ASP A 29 -6.21 1.97 -6.43
CA ASP A 29 -6.98 0.76 -6.72
C ASP A 29 -7.07 0.45 -8.24
N LYS A 30 -7.02 1.49 -9.08
CA LYS A 30 -7.08 1.37 -10.53
C LYS A 30 -5.78 0.83 -11.15
N LEU A 31 -4.64 0.84 -10.44
CA LEU A 31 -3.35 0.33 -10.93
C LEU A 31 -3.37 -1.18 -11.25
N ASP A 32 -4.40 -1.90 -10.84
CA ASP A 32 -4.62 -3.28 -11.26
C ASP A 32 -5.11 -3.40 -12.70
N LYS A 33 -5.69 -2.32 -13.26
CA LYS A 33 -6.42 -2.34 -14.53
C LYS A 33 -5.90 -1.34 -15.55
N ILE A 34 -5.33 -0.23 -15.09
CA ILE A 34 -4.84 0.84 -15.96
C ILE A 34 -3.37 1.18 -15.67
N PRO A 35 -2.61 1.58 -16.70
CA PRO A 35 -1.22 2.00 -16.58
C PRO A 35 -0.97 3.18 -15.62
N TRP A 36 0.27 3.26 -15.12
CA TRP A 36 0.72 4.31 -14.20
C TRP A 36 0.55 5.72 -14.77
N ASP A 37 0.80 5.95 -16.07
CA ASP A 37 0.66 7.27 -16.69
C ASP A 37 -0.77 7.81 -16.59
N ILE A 38 -1.78 6.95 -16.75
CA ILE A 38 -3.19 7.33 -16.60
C ILE A 38 -3.50 7.65 -15.14
N VAL A 39 -3.05 6.80 -14.21
CA VAL A 39 -3.26 6.98 -12.76
C VAL A 39 -2.56 8.25 -12.25
N ARG A 40 -1.34 8.51 -12.72
CA ARG A 40 -0.56 9.71 -12.41
C ARG A 40 -1.25 10.96 -12.91
N ASN A 41 -1.77 10.95 -14.14
CA ASN A 41 -2.53 12.07 -14.69
C ASN A 41 -3.80 12.36 -13.88
N GLU A 42 -4.50 11.33 -13.41
CA GLU A 42 -5.66 11.48 -12.52
C GLU A 42 -5.25 12.13 -11.18
N MET A 43 -4.15 11.67 -10.57
CA MET A 43 -3.64 12.26 -9.32
C MET A 43 -3.34 13.76 -9.45
N ILE A 44 -2.76 14.17 -10.58
CA ILE A 44 -2.37 15.56 -10.80
C ILE A 44 -3.57 16.41 -11.19
N ASN A 45 -4.29 16.00 -12.24
CA ASN A 45 -5.30 16.85 -12.86
C ASN A 45 -6.66 16.82 -12.14
N GLU A 46 -7.02 15.70 -11.52
CA GLU A 46 -8.33 15.56 -10.86
C GLU A 46 -8.25 15.77 -9.34
N LYS A 47 -7.13 15.35 -8.71
CA LYS A 47 -6.95 15.51 -7.25
C LYS A 47 -6.11 16.71 -6.85
N GLY A 48 -5.46 17.37 -7.81
CA GLY A 48 -4.61 18.54 -7.55
C GLY A 48 -3.34 18.22 -6.78
N LEU A 49 -2.81 16.99 -6.87
CA LEU A 49 -1.50 16.66 -6.31
C LEU A 49 -0.39 17.20 -7.21
N SER A 50 0.76 17.53 -6.61
CA SER A 50 1.93 17.89 -7.42
C SER A 50 2.50 16.64 -8.12
N PRO A 51 3.17 16.81 -9.27
CA PRO A 51 3.89 15.72 -9.94
C PRO A 51 4.85 14.98 -9.00
N GLU A 52 5.56 15.72 -8.15
CA GLU A 52 6.52 15.18 -7.19
C GLU A 52 5.84 14.32 -6.13
N THR A 53 4.67 14.75 -5.63
CA THR A 53 3.87 13.95 -4.70
C THR A 53 3.39 12.66 -5.35
N ALA A 54 2.90 12.72 -6.60
CA ALA A 54 2.47 11.54 -7.34
C ALA A 54 3.64 10.55 -7.56
N ASP A 55 4.82 11.04 -7.91
CA ASP A 55 6.01 10.22 -8.13
C ASP A 55 6.55 9.61 -6.83
N ARG A 56 6.46 10.34 -5.71
CA ARG A 56 6.77 9.78 -4.39
C ARG A 56 5.82 8.66 -4.01
N ILE A 57 4.51 8.83 -4.24
CA ILE A 57 3.51 7.77 -4.02
C ILE A 57 3.87 6.54 -4.86
N TRP A 58 4.20 6.73 -6.14
CA TRP A 58 4.62 5.65 -7.04
C TRP A 58 5.83 4.89 -6.52
N GLY A 59 6.82 5.59 -5.95
CA GLY A 59 7.97 4.99 -5.28
C GLY A 59 7.59 3.88 -4.29
N TYR A 60 6.49 4.07 -3.55
CA TYR A 60 5.96 3.07 -2.62
C TYR A 60 5.02 2.08 -3.29
N VAL A 61 3.98 2.54 -4.01
CA VAL A 61 2.87 1.65 -4.41
C VAL A 61 3.26 0.61 -5.46
N GLN A 62 4.37 0.81 -6.17
CA GLN A 62 4.91 -0.19 -7.10
C GLN A 62 5.60 -1.36 -6.38
N MET A 63 5.96 -1.20 -5.10
CA MET A 63 6.65 -2.22 -4.33
C MET A 63 5.71 -3.38 -4.00
N HIS A 64 6.20 -4.59 -4.23
CA HIS A 64 5.54 -5.83 -3.86
C HIS A 64 6.59 -6.91 -3.60
N GLY A 65 6.25 -7.90 -2.78
CA GLY A 65 7.17 -8.96 -2.38
C GLY A 65 6.62 -9.80 -1.24
N ASN A 66 7.52 -10.30 -0.41
CA ASN A 66 7.22 -11.15 0.76
C ASN A 66 7.62 -10.44 2.06
N ALA A 67 7.90 -11.21 3.12
CA ALA A 67 8.32 -10.70 4.43
C ALA A 67 9.54 -9.76 4.35
N ASP A 68 10.45 -9.94 3.38
CA ASP A 68 11.62 -9.06 3.22
C ASP A 68 11.25 -7.60 2.91
N LEU A 69 10.11 -7.37 2.26
CA LEU A 69 9.61 -6.02 2.01
C LEU A 69 9.26 -5.30 3.32
N ILE A 70 8.88 -6.03 4.38
CA ILE A 70 8.65 -5.43 5.71
C ILE A 70 9.96 -4.86 6.24
N ASN A 71 11.07 -5.60 6.10
CA ASN A 71 12.39 -5.13 6.54
C ASN A 71 12.85 -3.91 5.74
N GLN A 72 12.60 -3.91 4.42
CA GLN A 72 12.89 -2.74 3.58
C GLN A 72 12.12 -1.50 4.04
N LEU A 73 10.82 -1.63 4.30
CA LEU A 73 9.98 -0.52 4.77
C LEU A 73 10.33 -0.07 6.19
N ARG A 74 10.82 -0.97 7.05
CA ARG A 74 11.35 -0.62 8.39
C ARG A 74 12.63 0.20 8.33
N ASN A 75 13.41 0.09 7.26
CA ASN A 75 14.62 0.89 7.07
C ASN A 75 14.34 2.28 6.47
N ASP A 76 13.10 2.55 6.06
CA ASP A 76 12.67 3.87 5.63
C ASP A 76 12.34 4.75 6.85
N SER A 77 13.25 5.67 7.16
CA SER A 77 13.10 6.58 8.31
C SER A 77 11.94 7.56 8.16
N GLN A 78 11.55 7.94 6.94
CA GLN A 78 10.38 8.78 6.73
C GLN A 78 9.11 8.00 7.04
N LEU A 79 9.00 6.79 6.52
CA LEU A 79 7.83 5.95 6.76
C LEU A 79 7.70 5.56 8.23
N THR A 80 8.79 5.12 8.85
CA THR A 80 8.83 4.73 10.27
C THR A 80 8.67 5.89 11.25
N SER A 81 8.77 7.15 10.80
CA SER A 81 8.36 8.30 11.61
C SER A 81 6.85 8.30 11.93
N GLN A 82 6.06 7.57 11.14
CA GLN A 82 4.61 7.45 11.31
C GLN A 82 4.26 6.28 12.24
N LYS A 83 3.57 6.59 13.35
CA LYS A 83 3.05 5.56 14.28
C LYS A 83 2.20 4.50 13.57
N LEU A 84 1.35 4.94 12.63
CA LEU A 84 0.49 4.05 11.85
C LEU A 84 1.28 3.06 10.97
N ALA A 85 2.44 3.48 10.44
CA ALA A 85 3.31 2.58 9.69
C ALA A 85 3.93 1.52 10.60
N ILE A 86 4.43 1.92 11.78
CA ILE A 86 5.02 0.97 12.75
C ILE A 86 3.99 -0.07 13.18
N GLU A 87 2.77 0.35 13.52
CA GLU A 87 1.68 -0.56 13.88
C GLU A 87 1.39 -1.55 12.74
N ALA A 88 1.23 -1.04 11.52
CA ALA A 88 0.97 -1.89 10.35
C ALA A 88 2.08 -2.89 10.06
N LEU A 89 3.35 -2.46 10.17
CA LEU A 89 4.51 -3.33 9.93
C LEU A 89 4.63 -4.41 11.01
N ASN A 90 4.30 -4.10 12.27
CA ASN A 90 4.23 -5.10 13.34
C ASN A 90 3.12 -6.13 13.08
N ASP A 91 1.93 -5.68 12.68
CA ASP A 91 0.79 -6.54 12.38
C ASP A 91 1.10 -7.46 11.17
N LEU A 92 1.71 -6.91 10.12
CA LEU A 92 2.14 -7.67 8.94
C LEU A 92 3.25 -8.67 9.29
N GLU A 93 4.22 -8.29 10.11
CA GLU A 93 5.30 -9.19 10.53
C GLU A 93 4.73 -10.39 11.31
N LEU A 94 3.80 -10.14 12.23
CA LEU A 94 3.12 -11.19 12.96
C LEU A 94 2.30 -12.09 12.03
N LEU A 95 1.57 -11.50 11.08
CA LEU A 95 0.83 -12.24 10.08
C LEU A 95 1.74 -13.17 9.26
N PHE A 96 2.90 -12.68 8.77
CA PHE A 96 3.84 -13.51 8.01
C PHE A 96 4.41 -14.66 8.85
N ARG A 97 4.63 -14.48 10.16
CA ARG A 97 5.00 -15.58 11.07
C ARG A 97 3.91 -16.66 11.11
N TYR A 98 2.64 -16.27 11.18
CA TYR A 98 1.52 -17.22 11.18
C TYR A 98 1.34 -17.92 9.82
N LEU A 99 1.50 -17.19 8.72
CA LEU A 99 1.44 -17.76 7.36
C LEU A 99 2.56 -18.77 7.12
N ALA A 100 3.73 -18.58 7.73
CA ALA A 100 4.81 -19.56 7.70
C ALA A 100 4.45 -20.84 8.46
N LEU A 101 3.84 -20.71 9.66
CA LEU A 101 3.35 -21.87 10.43
C LEU A 101 2.27 -22.66 9.68
N PHE A 102 1.43 -21.98 8.90
CA PHE A 102 0.41 -22.62 8.06
C PHE A 102 0.95 -23.13 6.72
N ASN A 103 2.23 -22.93 6.43
CA ASN A 103 2.88 -23.37 5.19
C ASN A 103 2.15 -22.87 3.92
N VAL A 104 1.79 -21.59 3.91
CA VAL A 104 1.10 -20.93 2.79
C VAL A 104 1.77 -19.64 2.32
N THR A 105 3.00 -19.37 2.79
CA THR A 105 3.69 -18.10 2.49
C THR A 105 4.00 -17.96 0.99
N ASP A 106 4.19 -19.08 0.29
CA ASP A 106 4.37 -19.16 -1.18
C ASP A 106 3.18 -18.63 -1.98
N LYS A 107 2.00 -18.55 -1.36
CA LYS A 107 0.75 -18.07 -1.98
C LYS A 107 0.46 -16.61 -1.67
N ILE A 108 1.29 -15.96 -0.86
CA ILE A 108 1.04 -14.63 -0.34
C ILE A 108 1.97 -13.65 -1.03
N VAL A 109 1.40 -12.57 -1.55
CA VAL A 109 2.16 -11.42 -2.04
C VAL A 109 1.76 -10.22 -1.21
N PHE A 110 2.71 -9.62 -0.51
CA PHE A 110 2.56 -8.31 0.09
C PHE A 110 2.70 -7.24 -1.01
N ASN A 111 1.64 -6.46 -1.23
CA ASN A 111 1.53 -5.59 -2.39
C ASN A 111 0.96 -4.23 -1.99
N LEU A 112 1.77 -3.17 -2.11
CA LEU A 112 1.37 -1.82 -1.70
C LEU A 112 0.34 -1.16 -2.63
N LYS A 113 0.12 -1.70 -3.84
CA LYS A 113 -0.94 -1.22 -4.74
C LYS A 113 -2.35 -1.64 -4.30
N LEU A 114 -2.47 -2.63 -3.42
CA LEU A 114 -3.75 -3.15 -2.99
C LEU A 114 -4.42 -2.17 -2.01
N ALA A 115 -5.45 -1.44 -2.46
CA ALA A 115 -6.14 -0.39 -1.71
C ALA A 115 -7.67 -0.57 -1.67
N ARG A 116 -8.14 -1.80 -1.40
CA ARG A 116 -9.56 -2.16 -1.37
C ARG A 116 -10.27 -1.76 -0.06
N GLY A 117 -11.61 -1.71 -0.11
CA GLY A 117 -12.50 -1.60 1.06
C GLY A 117 -12.31 -0.35 1.92
N LEU A 118 -12.35 0.79 1.24
CA LEU A 118 -12.00 2.13 1.75
C LEU A 118 -12.83 2.60 2.95
N ASP A 119 -14.03 2.05 3.12
CA ASP A 119 -14.99 2.52 4.13
C ASP A 119 -15.08 1.62 5.36
N TYR A 120 -14.42 0.46 5.36
CA TYR A 120 -14.61 -0.53 6.43
C TYR A 120 -13.34 -1.25 6.90
N TYR A 121 -12.27 -1.34 6.09
CA TYR A 121 -11.02 -1.91 6.58
C TYR A 121 -10.24 -0.92 7.43
N THR A 122 -9.89 -1.32 8.64
CA THR A 122 -9.02 -0.58 9.58
C THR A 122 -7.64 -1.23 9.77
N GLY A 123 -7.44 -2.42 9.19
CA GLY A 123 -6.25 -3.26 9.37
C GLY A 123 -5.80 -3.92 8.06
N VAL A 124 -5.53 -5.23 8.12
CA VAL A 124 -5.11 -6.03 6.95
C VAL A 124 -6.19 -6.02 5.86
N ILE A 125 -5.73 -5.89 4.62
CA ILE A 125 -6.53 -5.98 3.39
C ILE A 125 -5.96 -7.13 2.55
N PHE A 126 -6.82 -7.95 1.95
CA PHE A 126 -6.38 -8.99 1.04
C PHE A 126 -7.36 -9.18 -0.11
N GLU A 127 -6.84 -9.67 -1.21
CA GLU A 127 -7.59 -10.08 -2.40
C GLU A 127 -6.95 -11.39 -2.88
N ALA A 128 -7.79 -12.35 -3.25
CA ALA A 128 -7.35 -13.59 -3.88
C ALA A 128 -7.55 -13.46 -5.39
N VAL A 129 -6.50 -13.78 -6.15
CA VAL A 129 -6.52 -13.72 -7.62
C VAL A 129 -6.35 -15.14 -8.15
N LEU A 130 -7.18 -15.51 -9.13
CA LEU A 130 -6.99 -16.75 -9.87
C LEU A 130 -5.81 -16.60 -10.82
N THR A 131 -4.74 -17.36 -10.59
CA THR A 131 -3.66 -17.54 -11.56
C THR A 131 -4.08 -18.63 -12.55
N GLN A 132 -3.91 -18.40 -13.86
CA GLN A 132 -4.27 -19.38 -14.89
C GLN A 132 -3.58 -20.73 -14.63
N TYR A 133 -4.30 -21.83 -14.87
CA TYR A 133 -3.83 -23.22 -14.78
C TYR A 133 -2.99 -23.61 -15.99
#